data_AF-A0A5C6BMJ7-F1
#
_entry.id   AF-A0A5C6BMJ7-F1
#
_cell.length_a   1.000
_cell.length_b   1.000
_cell.length_c   1.000
_cell.angle_alpha   90.00
_cell.angle_beta   90.00
_cell.angle_gamma   90.00
#
_symmetry.space_group_name_H-M   'P 1'
#
loop_
_entity.id
_entity.type
_entity.pdbx_description
1 polymer ?
#
loop_
_entity_poly.entity_id
_entity_poly.type
_entity_poly.pdbx_seq_one_letter_code
_entity_poly.pdbx_strand_id
1 'polypeptide(L)' 'MPFERVLPISQLREILGFAYKVVVETDEPIIVQRYSRQDVALVPLWEWRFLKELEERVKAGDFSSQEELDDADEVDE' A
#
# COMPACT_ATOMS: atom_id res chain seq x y z
N MET A 1 1.14 -7.94 14.88
CA MET A 1 2.05 -6.87 14.42
C MET A 1 2.51 -7.25 13.03
N PRO A 2 2.20 -6.50 11.97
CA PRO A 2 2.78 -6.79 10.66
C PRO A 2 4.30 -6.65 10.77
N PHE A 3 5.04 -7.64 10.29
CA PHE A 3 6.49 -7.62 10.30
C PHE A 3 6.97 -6.85 9.06
N GLU A 4 7.35 -5.59 9.24
CA GLU A 4 7.96 -4.82 8.16
C GLU A 4 9.30 -5.47 7.78
N ARG A 5 9.37 -6.04 6.57
CA ARG A 5 10.57 -6.72 6.08
C ARG A 5 11.49 -5.68 5.47
N VAL A 6 12.60 -5.40 6.14
CA VAL A 6 13.60 -4.45 5.67
C VAL A 6 14.78 -5.20 5.05
N LEU A 7 15.17 -4.85 3.82
CA LEU A 7 16.25 -5.48 3.07
C LEU A 7 17.21 -4.43 2.48
N PRO A 8 18.54 -4.64 2.55
CA PRO A 8 19.49 -3.86 1.77
C PRO A 8 19.33 -4.07 0.25
N ILE A 9 19.57 -3.03 -0.55
CA ILE A 9 19.51 -3.14 -2.03
C ILE A 9 20.47 -4.20 -2.60
N SER A 10 21.61 -4.44 -1.96
CA SER A 10 22.54 -5.51 -2.35
C SER A 10 21.88 -6.88 -2.25
N GLN A 11 21.21 -7.17 -1.14
CA GLN A 11 20.50 -8.43 -0.92
C GLN A 11 19.31 -8.56 -1.87
N LEU A 12 18.52 -7.50 -2.06
CA LEU A 12 17.39 -7.54 -2.99
C LEU A 12 17.81 -7.94 -4.41
N ARG A 13 18.98 -7.48 -4.88
CA ARG A 13 19.50 -7.85 -6.21
C ARG A 13 19.73 -9.35 -6.36
N GLU A 14 20.10 -10.03 -5.29
CA GLU A 14 20.35 -11.48 -5.28
C GLU A 14 19.05 -12.29 -5.23
N ILE A 15 18.00 -11.76 -4.58
CA ILE A 15 16.75 -12.49 -4.32
C ILE A 15 15.51 -11.87 -4.97
N LEU A 16 15.70 -11.05 -6.03
CA LEU A 16 14.63 -10.21 -6.58
C LEU A 16 13.35 -11.00 -6.93
N GLY A 17 13.49 -12.14 -7.62
CA GLY A 17 12.35 -12.99 -7.99
C GLY A 17 11.58 -13.55 -6.79
N PHE A 18 12.30 -13.92 -5.72
CA PHE A 18 11.68 -14.37 -4.47
C PHE A 18 10.98 -13.21 -3.75
N ALA A 19 11.61 -12.04 -3.69
CA ALA A 19 11.03 -10.85 -3.07
C ALA A 19 9.70 -10.45 -3.74
N TYR A 20 9.63 -10.46 -5.07
CA TYR A 20 8.38 -10.24 -5.80
C TYR A 20 7.30 -11.25 -5.44
N LYS A 21 7.65 -12.55 -5.40
CA LYS A 21 6.71 -13.61 -5.05
C LYS A 21 6.13 -13.40 -3.65
N VAL A 22 6.98 -13.10 -2.67
CA VAL A 22 6.54 -12.84 -1.29
C VAL A 22 5.57 -11.67 -1.22
N VAL A 23 5.90 -10.53 -1.84
CA VAL A 23 5.04 -9.33 -1.83
C VAL A 23 3.67 -9.62 -2.42
N VAL A 24 3.60 -10.41 -3.50
CA VAL A 24 2.32 -10.78 -4.13
C VAL A 24 1.53 -11.82 -3.34
N GLU A 25 2.20 -12.78 -2.70
CA GLU A 25 1.52 -13.85 -1.95
C GLU A 25 1.05 -13.43 -0.56
N THR A 26 1.68 -12.41 0.01
CA THR A 26 1.42 -11.98 1.39
C THR A 26 0.76 -10.62 1.51
N ASP A 27 0.75 -9.83 0.42
CA ASP A 27 0.41 -8.40 0.43
C ASP A 27 1.21 -7.61 1.50
N GLU A 28 2.35 -8.13 1.96
CA GLU A 28 3.24 -7.45 2.88
C GLU A 28 4.29 -6.64 2.10
N PRO A 29 4.42 -5.32 2.35
CA PRO A 29 5.46 -4.51 1.72
C PRO A 29 6.85 -4.92 2.21
N ILE A 30 7.82 -4.86 1.29
CA ILE A 30 9.24 -4.98 1.62
C ILE A 30 9.90 -3.59 1.51
N ILE A 31 10.52 -3.12 2.59
CA ILE A 31 11.29 -1.88 2.57
C ILE A 31 12.72 -2.18 2.12
N VAL A 32 13.17 -1.44 1.12
CA VAL A 32 14.47 -1.59 0.49
C VAL A 32 15.34 -0.40 0.85
N GLN A 33 16.39 -0.65 1.61
CA GLN A 33 17.38 0.36 1.98
C GLN A 33 18.41 0.54 0.85
N ARG A 34 18.42 1.71 0.21
CA ARG A 34 19.39 2.05 -0.83
C ARG A 34 20.66 2.67 -0.25
N TYR A 35 21.77 2.60 -1.00
CA TYR A 35 23.08 3.16 -0.62
C TYR A 35 23.04 4.64 -0.21
N SER A 36 22.10 5.43 -0.75
CA SER A 36 21.92 6.86 -0.46
C SER A 36 20.96 7.15 0.71
N ARG A 37 20.62 6.15 1.53
CA ARG A 37 19.61 6.26 2.62
C ARG A 37 18.23 6.72 2.14
N GLN A 38 17.92 6.44 0.88
CA GLN A 38 16.56 6.58 0.36
C GLN A 38 15.92 5.22 0.42
N ASP A 39 15.05 5.05 1.42
CA ASP A 39 14.26 3.84 1.55
C ASP A 39 13.15 3.85 0.50
N VAL A 40 12.93 2.72 -0.15
CA VAL A 40 11.84 2.53 -1.12
C VAL A 40 11.04 1.30 -0.74
N ALA A 41 9.73 1.33 -0.95
CA ALA A 41 8.88 0.18 -0.72
C ALA A 41 8.67 -0.62 -2.01
N LEU A 42 8.74 -1.94 -1.89
CA LEU A 42 8.25 -2.87 -2.90
C LEU A 42 6.84 -3.33 -2.49
N VAL A 43 5.87 -3.06 -3.35
CA VAL A 43 4.45 -3.36 -3.17
C VAL A 43 3.86 -3.96 -4.46
N PRO A 44 2.70 -4.65 -4.41
CA PRO A 44 1.96 -5.04 -5.59
C PRO A 44 1.55 -3.81 -6.43
N LEU A 45 1.49 -3.98 -7.76
CA LEU A 45 1.15 -2.88 -8.67
C LEU A 45 -0.26 -2.31 -8.43
N TRP A 46 -1.22 -3.18 -8.08
CA TRP A 46 -2.59 -2.75 -7.82
C TRP A 46 -2.65 -1.84 -6.59
N GLU A 47 -1.90 -2.17 -5.53
CA GLU A 47 -1.85 -1.39 -4.29
C GLU A 47 -1.25 -0.01 -4.55
N TRP A 48 -0.15 0.05 -5.30
CA TRP A 48 0.42 1.33 -5.72
C TRP A 48 -0.57 2.21 -6.49
N ARG A 49 -1.33 1.62 -7.42
CA ARG A 49 -2.34 2.35 -8.20
C ARG A 49 -3.45 2.88 -7.32
N PHE A 50 -3.97 2.06 -6.42
CA PHE A 50 -4.98 2.45 -5.46
C PHE A 50 -4.51 3.61 -4.56
N LEU A 51 -3.29 3.52 -4.02
CA LEU A 51 -2.72 4.59 -3.20
C LEU A 51 -2.51 5.88 -4.00
N LYS A 52 -2.18 5.80 -5.29
CA LYS A 52 -2.06 6.97 -6.16
C LYS A 52 -3.39 7.66 -6.42
N GLU A 53 -4.43 6.88 -6.70
CA GLU A 53 -5.78 7.40 -6.86
C GLU A 53 -6.27 8.06 -5.56
N LEU A 54 -6.04 7.43 -4.41
CA LEU A 54 -6.36 8.00 -3.11
C LEU A 54 -5.61 9.32 -2.85
N GLU A 55 -4.31 9.37 -3.17
CA GLU A 55 -3.50 10.59 -3.07
C GLU A 55 -4.07 11.73 -3.94
N GLU A 56 -4.53 11.42 -5.15
CA GLU A 56 -5.15 12.38 -6.06
C GLU A 56 -6.50 12.89 -5.52
N ARG A 57 -7.35 12.02 -5.00
CA ARG A 57 -8.62 12.40 -4.37
C ARG A 57 -8.40 13.32 -3.16
N VAL A 58 -7.47 12.96 -2.28
CA VAL A 58 -7.10 13.78 -1.12
C VAL A 58 -6.58 15.16 -1.55
N LYS A 59 -5.73 15.21 -2.59
CA LYS A 59 -5.25 16.50 -3.15
C LYS A 59 -6.37 17.32 -3.77
N ALA A 60 -7.39 16.67 -4.35
CA ALA A 60 -8.58 17.34 -4.88
C ALA A 60 -9.54 17.82 -3.79
N GLY A 61 -9.28 17.49 -2.51
CA GLY A 61 -10.18 17.80 -1.40
C GLY A 61 -11.43 16.92 -1.36
N ASP A 62 -11.44 15.81 -2.10
CA ASP A 62 -12.52 14.83 -2.10
C ASP A 62 -12.31 13.82 -0.95
N PHE A 63 -13.00 14.08 0.16
CA PHE A 63 -13.04 13.20 1.33
C PHE A 63 -14.40 12.48 1.46
N SER A 64 -15.13 12.31 0.36
CA SER A 64 -16.40 11.57 0.34
C SER A 64 -16.17 10.08 0.67
N SER A 65 -16.11 9.82 1.97
CA SER A 65 -16.00 8.50 2.57
C SER A 65 -16.90 8.43 3.80
N GLN A 66 -18.10 9.03 3.78
CA GLN A 66 -19.07 8.90 4.87
C GLN A 66 -20.47 9.45 4.56
N GLU A 67 -21.13 9.06 3.46
CA GLU A 67 -22.56 9.32 3.27
C GLU A 67 -23.26 8.11 2.60
N GLU A 68 -23.15 6.91 3.18
CA GLU A 68 -24.02 5.76 2.78
C GLU A 68 -24.45 4.88 3.98
N LEU A 69 -24.42 5.40 5.22
CA LEU A 69 -24.85 4.65 6.41
C LEU A 69 -25.92 5.34 7.28
N ASP A 70 -26.47 6.49 6.87
CA ASP A 70 -27.47 7.24 7.67
C ASP A 70 -28.91 7.18 7.09
N ASP A 71 -29.12 6.61 5.91
CA ASP A 71 -30.45 6.53 5.26
C ASP A 71 -31.25 5.25 5.59
N ALA A 72 -30.79 4.45 6.57
CA ALA A 72 -31.45 3.18 6.91
C ALA A 72 -32.39 3.24 8.14
N ASP A 73 -32.52 4.39 8.83
CA ASP A 73 -33.30 4.50 10.07
C ASP A 73 -34.51 5.45 10.01
N GLU A 74 -34.91 5.95 8.83
CA GLU A 74 -36.21 6.60 8.68
C GLU A 74 -37.25 5.69 8.01
N VAL A 75 -38.28 5.40 8.82
CA VAL A 75 -39.65 5.01 8.49
C VAL A 75 -39.94 3.50 8.37
N ASP A 76 -40.45 2.92 9.46
CA ASP A 76 -41.76 2.27 9.40
C ASP A 76 -42.55 2.55 10.69
N GLU A 77 -43.80 2.98 10.49
CA GLU A 77 -44.81 3.44 11.46
C GLU A 77 -45.32 2.36 12.44
#